data_AF-A0A3S8WR09-F1
#
_entry.id   AF-A0A3S8WR09-F1
#
_cell.length_a   1.000
_cell.length_b   1.000
_cell.length_c   1.000
_cell.angle_alpha   90.00
_cell.angle_beta   90.00
_cell.angle_gamma   90.00
#
_symmetry.space_group_name_H-M   'P 1'
#
loop_
_entity.id
_entity.type
_entity.pdbx_description
1 polymer ?
#
loop_
_entity_poly.entity_id
_entity_poly.type
_entity_poly.pdbx_seq_one_letter_code
_entity_poly.pdbx_strand_id
1 'polypeptide(L)'
;MREAAAGAWAITLLLLADLVTVLGAGAIWLALGGDPAVVGVTAAALLAFAAAMLPLIARRGPDGQPPLWPPFVLVVIPLAVLAVGVPALGTWMFLDSRPVDVTRRVTLDGTPPLVNGDTVVATMRTDDPRSRLTIAFDVAPHDPAAPVCVPTVRLTVTSEAGPGRDQVRKGVPGDEFSFTLGRGAREVELSVLLEAEAGCEVNLSVASAYLDD
;
A
#
# COMPACT_ATOMS: atom_id res chain seq x y z
N MET A 1 36.53 -36.33 -23.68
CA MET A 1 35.70 -35.33 -24.41
C MET A 1 34.25 -35.24 -23.93
N ARG A 2 33.58 -36.35 -23.57
CA ARG A 2 32.18 -36.31 -23.06
C ARG A 2 32.00 -35.53 -21.74
N GLU A 3 32.95 -35.56 -20.82
CA GLU A 3 32.84 -34.86 -19.53
C GLU A 3 33.01 -33.34 -19.62
N ALA A 4 33.79 -32.84 -20.60
CA ALA A 4 33.97 -31.41 -20.82
C ALA A 4 32.70 -30.72 -21.35
N ALA A 5 31.85 -31.46 -22.05
CA ALA A 5 30.57 -30.95 -22.56
C ALA A 5 29.50 -30.83 -21.47
N ALA A 6 29.53 -31.72 -20.46
CA ALA A 6 28.58 -31.71 -19.35
C ALA A 6 28.73 -30.46 -18.45
N GLY A 7 29.98 -30.03 -18.20
CA GLY A 7 30.24 -28.84 -17.38
C GLY A 7 29.81 -27.53 -18.06
N ALA A 8 30.01 -27.41 -19.37
CA ALA A 8 29.57 -26.23 -20.13
C ALA A 8 28.05 -26.11 -20.13
N TRP A 9 27.33 -27.23 -20.31
CA TRP A 9 25.87 -27.24 -20.34
C TRP A 9 25.22 -26.82 -19.02
N ALA A 10 25.78 -27.27 -17.88
CA ALA A 10 25.30 -26.89 -16.56
C ALA A 10 25.48 -25.38 -16.28
N ILE A 11 26.60 -24.80 -16.70
CA ILE A 11 26.88 -23.36 -16.55
C ILE A 11 25.91 -22.54 -17.42
N THR A 12 25.67 -22.97 -18.66
CA THR A 12 24.73 -22.29 -19.54
C THR A 12 23.31 -22.32 -18.97
N LEU A 13 22.87 -23.44 -18.40
CA LEU A 13 21.56 -23.55 -17.75
C LEU A 13 21.44 -22.64 -16.53
N LEU A 14 22.48 -22.53 -15.71
CA LEU A 14 22.50 -21.62 -14.56
C LEU A 14 22.40 -20.16 -14.99
N LEU A 15 23.16 -19.74 -16.00
CA LEU A 15 23.07 -18.39 -16.58
C LEU A 15 21.68 -18.11 -17.15
N LEU A 16 21.07 -19.08 -17.82
CA LEU A 16 19.74 -18.94 -18.40
C LEU A 16 18.67 -18.84 -17.31
N ALA A 17 18.77 -19.66 -16.26
CA ALA A 17 17.88 -19.59 -15.10
C ALA A 17 17.98 -18.21 -14.43
N ASP A 18 19.20 -17.72 -14.19
CA ASP A 18 19.45 -16.43 -13.54
C ASP A 18 18.88 -15.26 -14.37
N LEU A 19 19.14 -15.27 -15.68
CA LEU A 19 18.60 -14.31 -16.63
C LEU A 19 17.06 -14.29 -16.61
N VAL A 20 16.42 -15.46 -16.59
CA VAL A 20 14.95 -15.59 -16.54
C VAL A 20 14.40 -15.05 -15.22
N THR A 21 15.02 -15.36 -14.09
CA THR A 21 14.58 -14.81 -12.78
C THR A 21 14.71 -13.30 -12.72
N VAL A 22 15.81 -12.74 -13.21
CA VAL A 22 16.02 -11.27 -13.22
C VAL A 22 15.02 -10.59 -14.15
N LEU A 23 14.84 -11.09 -15.36
CA LEU A 23 13.90 -10.52 -16.32
C LEU A 23 12.46 -10.66 -15.84
N GLY A 24 12.10 -11.79 -15.22
CA GLY A 24 10.79 -12.01 -14.61
C GLY A 24 10.52 -11.04 -13.45
N ALA A 25 11.49 -10.85 -12.56
CA ALA A 25 11.40 -9.88 -11.48
C ALA A 25 11.26 -8.43 -12.00
N GLY A 26 12.04 -8.07 -13.04
CA GLY A 26 11.95 -6.77 -13.70
C GLY A 26 10.59 -6.53 -14.36
N ALA A 27 9.99 -7.54 -14.98
CA ALA A 27 8.65 -7.45 -15.58
C ALA A 27 7.57 -7.22 -14.52
N ILE A 28 7.66 -7.90 -13.37
CA ILE A 28 6.73 -7.70 -12.24
C ILE A 28 6.89 -6.27 -11.68
N TRP A 29 8.12 -5.80 -11.50
CA TRP A 29 8.40 -4.44 -11.03
C TRP A 29 7.78 -3.36 -11.95
N LEU A 30 7.92 -3.53 -13.26
CA LEU A 30 7.30 -2.65 -14.25
C LEU A 30 5.77 -2.69 -14.20
N ALA A 31 5.17 -3.88 -14.02
CA ALA A 31 3.72 -4.02 -13.91
C ALA A 31 3.15 -3.33 -12.66
N LEU A 32 3.95 -3.18 -11.62
CA LEU A 32 3.61 -2.47 -10.38
C LEU A 32 3.88 -0.95 -10.45
N GLY A 33 4.24 -0.41 -11.62
CA GLY A 33 4.52 1.02 -11.80
C GLY A 33 5.92 1.45 -11.38
N GLY A 34 6.84 0.50 -11.21
CA GLY A 34 8.23 0.79 -10.91
C GLY A 34 8.98 1.47 -12.05
N ASP A 35 10.03 2.23 -11.71
CA ASP A 35 10.79 3.00 -12.69
C ASP A 35 11.49 2.10 -13.73
N PRO A 36 11.19 2.26 -15.05
CA PRO A 36 11.81 1.48 -16.11
C PRO A 36 13.32 1.70 -16.22
N ALA A 37 13.84 2.85 -15.79
CA ALA A 37 15.27 3.13 -15.79
C ALA A 37 16.02 2.19 -14.86
N VAL A 38 15.45 1.88 -13.69
CA VAL A 38 16.06 0.97 -12.70
C VAL A 38 16.18 -0.44 -13.24
N VAL A 39 15.13 -0.94 -13.92
CA VAL A 39 15.12 -2.26 -14.56
C VAL A 39 16.10 -2.31 -15.73
N GLY A 40 16.16 -1.25 -16.54
CA GLY A 40 17.13 -1.16 -17.65
C GLY A 40 18.58 -1.17 -17.17
N VAL A 41 18.90 -0.40 -16.13
CA VAL A 41 20.26 -0.31 -15.56
C VAL A 41 20.67 -1.65 -14.93
N THR A 42 19.78 -2.30 -14.18
CA THR A 42 20.08 -3.62 -13.57
C THR A 42 20.27 -4.70 -14.61
N ALA A 43 19.40 -4.77 -15.63
CA ALA A 43 19.56 -5.73 -16.73
C ALA A 43 20.86 -5.49 -17.53
N ALA A 44 21.19 -4.23 -17.83
CA ALA A 44 22.43 -3.87 -18.51
C ALA A 44 23.68 -4.22 -17.69
N ALA A 45 23.65 -3.98 -16.38
CA ALA A 45 24.75 -4.33 -15.47
C ALA A 45 24.97 -5.84 -15.40
N LEU A 46 23.89 -6.64 -15.32
CA LEU A 46 23.98 -8.10 -15.32
C LEU A 46 24.49 -8.66 -16.65
N LEU A 47 24.02 -8.12 -17.78
CA LEU A 47 24.52 -8.49 -19.10
C LEU A 47 26.01 -8.13 -19.26
N ALA A 48 26.42 -6.93 -18.83
CA ALA A 48 27.81 -6.52 -18.85
C ALA A 48 28.69 -7.41 -17.97
N PHE A 49 28.20 -7.79 -16.79
CA PHE A 49 28.87 -8.71 -15.89
C PHE A 49 29.01 -10.11 -16.50
N ALA A 50 27.93 -10.66 -17.06
CA ALA A 50 27.96 -11.96 -17.74
C ALA A 50 28.93 -11.96 -18.95
N ALA A 51 28.92 -10.87 -19.74
CA ALA A 51 29.85 -10.68 -20.85
C ALA A 51 31.32 -10.58 -20.39
N ALA A 52 31.58 -9.92 -19.25
CA ALA A 52 32.91 -9.82 -18.65
C ALA A 52 33.41 -11.17 -18.08
N MET A 53 32.50 -12.02 -17.61
CA MET A 53 32.82 -13.34 -17.06
C MET A 53 33.07 -14.42 -18.13
N LEU A 54 32.45 -14.31 -19.31
CA LEU A 54 32.64 -15.20 -20.46
C LEU A 54 34.13 -15.48 -20.80
N PRO A 55 35.01 -14.47 -20.95
CA PRO A 55 36.43 -14.72 -21.24
C PRO A 55 37.21 -15.35 -20.08
N LEU A 56 36.77 -15.14 -18.83
CA LEU A 56 37.37 -15.80 -17.65
C LEU A 56 37.04 -17.29 -17.60
N ILE A 57 35.82 -17.67 -18.02
CA ILE A 57 35.40 -19.07 -18.14
C ILE A 57 36.10 -19.75 -19.33
N ALA A 58 36.35 -19.02 -20.42
CA ALA A 58 37.01 -19.55 -21.61
C ALA A 58 38.51 -19.87 -21.41
N ARG A 59 39.18 -19.21 -20.46
CA ARG A 59 40.60 -19.47 -20.15
C ARG A 59 40.74 -20.70 -19.25
N ARG A 60 40.98 -21.88 -19.84
CA ARG A 60 41.49 -23.05 -19.11
C ARG A 60 42.89 -22.74 -18.58
N GLY A 61 43.11 -22.98 -17.29
CA GLY A 61 44.45 -22.93 -16.70
C GLY A 61 45.39 -23.96 -17.34
N PRO A 62 46.71 -23.70 -17.35
CA PRO A 62 47.70 -24.57 -18.00
C PRO A 62 47.74 -26.01 -17.44
N ASP A 63 47.26 -26.23 -16.22
CA ASP A 63 47.33 -27.52 -15.53
C ASP A 63 46.08 -28.41 -15.70
N GLY A 64 45.12 -28.01 -16.54
CA GLY A 64 43.92 -28.83 -16.82
C GLY A 64 42.94 -29.00 -15.64
N GLN A 65 43.24 -28.44 -14.46
CA GLN A 65 42.30 -28.41 -13.35
C GLN A 65 41.14 -27.43 -13.64
N PRO A 66 39.89 -27.84 -13.41
CA PRO A 66 38.76 -26.93 -13.52
C PRO A 66 38.90 -25.83 -12.47
N PRO A 67 38.85 -24.54 -12.85
CA PRO A 67 38.92 -23.47 -11.87
C PRO A 67 37.73 -23.62 -10.91
N LEU A 68 37.98 -23.65 -9.60
CA LEU A 68 36.96 -23.78 -8.55
C LEU A 68 36.17 -22.46 -8.31
N TRP A 69 36.65 -21.35 -8.89
CA TRP A 69 36.13 -19.99 -8.68
C TRP A 69 34.86 -19.58 -9.48
N PRO A 70 34.63 -20.02 -10.74
CA PRO A 70 33.45 -19.62 -11.52
C PRO A 70 32.08 -20.05 -10.97
N PRO A 71 31.89 -21.26 -10.39
CA PRO A 71 30.55 -21.69 -10.00
C PRO A 71 30.03 -20.95 -8.76
N PHE A 72 30.90 -20.52 -7.85
CA PHE A 72 30.46 -19.79 -6.65
C PHE A 72 29.93 -18.39 -6.99
N VAL A 73 30.63 -17.64 -7.85
CA VAL A 73 30.21 -16.27 -8.21
C VAL A 73 28.85 -16.27 -8.92
N LEU A 74 28.59 -17.27 -9.75
CA LEU A 74 27.31 -17.45 -10.44
C LEU A 74 26.14 -17.81 -9.51
N VAL A 75 26.41 -18.36 -8.32
CA VAL A 75 25.38 -18.66 -7.31
C VAL A 75 25.21 -17.49 -6.34
N VAL A 76 26.31 -16.82 -5.97
CA VAL A 76 26.31 -15.76 -4.97
C VAL A 76 25.48 -14.54 -5.41
N ILE A 77 25.53 -14.18 -6.69
CA ILE A 77 24.79 -13.01 -7.20
C ILE A 77 23.27 -13.23 -7.15
N PRO A 78 22.67 -14.28 -7.73
CA PRO A 78 21.24 -14.56 -7.59
C PRO A 78 20.83 -14.71 -6.13
N LEU A 79 21.64 -15.40 -5.32
CA LEU A 79 21.33 -15.60 -3.91
C LEU A 79 21.33 -14.27 -3.13
N ALA A 80 22.24 -13.34 -3.46
CA ALA A 80 22.25 -12.00 -2.87
C ALA A 80 21.04 -11.17 -3.33
N VAL A 81 20.67 -11.25 -4.61
CA VAL A 81 19.45 -10.58 -5.13
C VAL A 81 18.20 -11.16 -4.46
N LEU A 82 18.11 -12.46 -4.26
CA LEU A 82 16.99 -13.12 -3.55
C LEU A 82 16.96 -12.73 -2.08
N ALA A 83 18.13 -12.73 -1.42
CA ALA A 83 18.26 -12.41 0.00
C ALA A 83 17.91 -10.96 0.33
N VAL A 84 18.10 -10.02 -0.61
CA VAL A 84 17.75 -8.60 -0.42
C VAL A 84 16.39 -8.26 -1.03
N GLY A 85 16.11 -8.78 -2.23
CA GLY A 85 14.91 -8.47 -3.01
C GLY A 85 13.63 -9.00 -2.37
N VAL A 86 13.63 -10.24 -1.84
CA VAL A 86 12.42 -10.79 -1.21
C VAL A 86 12.04 -10.03 0.06
N PRO A 87 12.96 -9.74 1.01
CA PRO A 87 12.63 -8.90 2.16
C PRO A 87 12.23 -7.47 1.77
N ALA A 88 12.88 -6.86 0.78
CA ALA A 88 12.52 -5.53 0.30
C ALA A 88 11.09 -5.49 -0.27
N LEU A 89 10.71 -6.50 -1.05
CA LEU A 89 9.38 -6.59 -1.64
C LEU A 89 8.32 -6.89 -0.57
N GLY A 90 8.63 -7.75 0.39
CA GLY A 90 7.76 -8.03 1.53
C GLY A 90 7.56 -6.82 2.44
N THR A 91 8.62 -6.05 2.71
CA THR A 91 8.52 -4.80 3.49
C THR A 91 7.75 -3.73 2.72
N TRP A 92 7.95 -3.60 1.42
CA TRP A 92 7.17 -2.68 0.58
C TRP A 92 5.68 -3.03 0.57
N MET A 93 5.32 -4.29 0.30
CA MET A 93 3.92 -4.75 0.36
C MET A 93 3.29 -4.53 1.74
N PHE A 94 4.04 -4.79 2.81
CA PHE A 94 3.57 -4.59 4.18
C PHE A 94 3.36 -3.12 4.53
N LEU A 95 4.21 -2.22 4.04
CA LEU A 95 4.07 -0.79 4.26
C LEU A 95 2.93 -0.20 3.43
N ASP A 96 2.74 -0.67 2.21
CA ASP A 96 1.66 -0.20 1.33
C ASP A 96 0.27 -0.65 1.81
N SER A 97 0.17 -1.82 2.46
CA SER A 97 -1.08 -2.32 3.03
C SER A 97 -1.48 -1.65 4.35
N ARG A 98 -0.69 -0.69 4.87
CA ARG A 98 -1.03 -0.05 6.14
C ARG A 98 -2.18 0.95 5.96
N PRO A 99 -3.13 0.98 6.91
CA PRO A 99 -4.13 2.03 6.94
C PRO A 99 -3.45 3.40 7.02
N VAL A 100 -3.89 4.32 6.17
CA VAL A 100 -3.42 5.71 6.19
C VAL A 100 -4.34 6.50 7.11
N ASP A 101 -3.79 7.00 8.22
CA ASP A 101 -4.53 7.89 9.11
C ASP A 101 -4.76 9.25 8.43
N VAL A 102 -6.04 9.54 8.21
CA VAL A 102 -6.55 10.77 7.58
C VAL A 102 -7.40 11.60 8.53
N THR A 103 -7.40 11.29 9.83
CA THR A 103 -8.22 11.97 10.85
C THR A 103 -8.08 13.49 10.79
N ARG A 104 -6.85 13.99 10.65
CA ARG A 104 -6.54 15.44 10.57
C ARG A 104 -6.80 16.07 9.20
N ARG A 105 -7.14 15.28 8.18
CA ARG A 105 -7.49 15.74 6.83
C ARG A 105 -8.99 15.84 6.61
N VAL A 106 -9.80 15.40 7.57
CA VAL A 106 -11.26 15.54 7.53
C VAL A 106 -11.64 16.92 8.07
N THR A 107 -12.39 17.67 7.27
CA THR A 107 -12.97 18.96 7.65
C THR A 107 -14.48 18.81 7.80
N LEU A 108 -15.01 19.29 8.92
CA LEU A 108 -16.45 19.34 9.19
C LEU A 108 -16.96 20.74 8.84
N ASP A 109 -17.91 20.82 7.91
CA ASP A 109 -18.65 22.03 7.58
C ASP A 109 -19.98 22.02 8.33
N GLY A 110 -20.00 22.74 9.46
CA GLY A 110 -21.13 22.86 10.37
C GLY A 110 -20.79 23.87 11.47
N THR A 111 -21.77 24.67 11.89
CA THR A 111 -21.58 25.63 12.97
C THR A 111 -22.08 25.04 14.29
N PRO A 112 -21.20 24.73 15.25
CA PRO A 112 -21.64 24.27 16.57
C PRO A 112 -22.33 25.41 17.36
N PRO A 113 -23.21 25.10 18.34
CA PRO A 113 -23.65 23.76 18.71
C PRO A 113 -24.62 23.15 17.69
N LEU A 114 -24.57 21.82 17.57
CA LEU A 114 -25.51 21.05 16.76
C LEU A 114 -26.68 20.59 17.61
N VAL A 115 -27.87 20.63 17.03
CA VAL A 115 -29.12 20.16 17.62
C VAL A 115 -29.74 19.05 16.79
N ASN A 116 -30.78 18.41 17.34
CA ASN A 116 -31.49 17.33 16.66
C ASN A 116 -31.99 17.75 15.25
N GLY A 117 -31.62 16.95 14.24
CA GLY A 117 -31.97 17.17 12.85
C GLY A 117 -30.91 17.93 12.04
N ASP A 118 -29.88 18.45 12.68
CA ASP A 118 -28.79 19.14 11.97
C ASP A 118 -27.98 18.14 11.13
N THR A 119 -27.54 18.61 9.97
CA THR A 119 -26.66 17.88 9.08
C THR A 119 -25.33 18.60 8.95
N VAL A 120 -24.24 17.88 9.16
CA VAL A 120 -22.87 18.36 8.99
C VAL A 120 -22.26 17.67 7.78
N VAL A 121 -21.55 18.42 6.94
CA VAL A 121 -20.83 17.83 5.80
C VAL A 121 -19.38 17.59 6.19
N ALA A 122 -18.96 16.34 6.20
CA ALA A 122 -17.57 15.95 6.38
C ALA A 122 -16.90 15.78 5.01
N THR A 123 -15.89 16.60 4.73
CA THR A 123 -15.10 16.54 3.50
C THR A 123 -13.68 16.06 3.80
N MET A 124 -13.13 15.23 2.91
CA MET A 124 -11.76 14.74 3.01
C MET A 124 -11.11 14.76 1.63
N ARG A 125 -9.88 15.28 1.57
CA ARG A 125 -9.02 15.22 0.38
C ARG A 125 -7.74 14.46 0.67
N THR A 126 -7.34 13.58 -0.25
CA THR A 126 -6.13 12.77 -0.13
C THR A 126 -5.37 12.67 -1.45
N ASP A 127 -4.04 12.70 -1.36
CA ASP A 127 -3.14 12.41 -2.48
C ASP A 127 -2.87 10.90 -2.64
N ASP A 128 -3.19 10.11 -1.60
CA ASP A 128 -3.05 8.67 -1.53
C ASP A 128 -4.45 8.02 -1.57
N PRO A 129 -5.04 7.81 -2.77
CA PRO A 129 -6.38 7.24 -2.89
C PRO A 129 -6.38 5.77 -2.50
N ARG A 130 -7.31 5.37 -1.63
CA ARG A 130 -7.55 3.97 -1.24
C ARG A 130 -8.99 3.57 -1.52
N SER A 131 -9.26 2.27 -1.49
CA SER A 131 -10.53 1.70 -1.92
C SER A 131 -11.67 1.82 -0.89
N ARG A 132 -11.33 2.00 0.39
CA ARG A 132 -12.25 2.06 1.52
C ARG A 132 -11.85 3.16 2.52
N LEU A 133 -12.87 3.78 3.12
CA LEU A 133 -12.75 4.73 4.23
C LEU A 133 -13.47 4.15 5.44
N THR A 134 -12.78 4.13 6.57
CA THR A 134 -13.37 3.83 7.88
C THR A 134 -13.22 5.07 8.76
N ILE A 135 -14.33 5.62 9.24
CA ILE A 135 -14.38 6.85 10.03
C ILE A 135 -15.23 6.65 11.28
N ALA A 136 -14.80 7.19 12.41
CA ALA A 136 -15.57 7.24 13.64
C ALA A 136 -15.75 8.70 14.08
N PHE A 137 -16.96 9.04 14.50
CA PHE A 137 -17.30 10.36 15.01
C PHE A 137 -17.48 10.30 16.52
N ASP A 138 -17.02 11.33 17.21
CA ASP A 138 -17.28 11.52 18.63
C ASP A 138 -18.19 12.74 18.84
N VAL A 139 -18.97 12.69 19.91
CA VAL A 139 -19.95 13.72 20.26
C VAL A 139 -19.77 14.09 21.72
N ALA A 140 -19.47 15.35 21.98
CA ALA A 140 -19.38 15.90 23.32
C ALA A 140 -20.51 16.90 23.58
N PRO A 141 -21.04 17.01 24.81
CA PRO A 141 -21.94 18.10 25.18
C PRO A 141 -21.32 19.46 24.87
N HIS A 142 -22.11 20.41 24.36
CA HIS A 142 -21.61 21.76 24.14
C HIS A 142 -21.31 22.48 25.46
N ASP A 143 -22.24 22.40 26.41
CA ASP A 143 -22.05 22.87 27.78
C ASP A 143 -21.92 21.66 28.74
N PRO A 144 -20.77 21.46 29.41
CA PRO A 144 -20.59 20.37 30.35
C PRO A 144 -21.45 20.51 31.62
N ALA A 145 -22.04 21.68 31.87
CA ALA A 145 -22.99 21.90 32.97
C ALA A 145 -24.44 21.55 32.61
N ALA A 146 -24.74 21.31 31.32
CA ALA A 146 -26.06 20.94 30.84
C ALA A 146 -26.38 19.44 31.10
N PRO A 147 -27.66 19.03 31.02
CA PRO A 147 -28.06 17.62 31.13
C PRO A 147 -27.30 16.72 30.14
N VAL A 148 -26.98 15.49 30.57
CA VAL A 148 -26.18 14.55 29.78
C VAL A 148 -26.97 14.08 28.56
N CYS A 149 -26.53 14.47 27.37
CA CYS A 149 -27.16 14.14 26.08
C CYS A 149 -26.74 12.78 25.49
N VAL A 150 -25.69 12.17 26.04
CA VAL A 150 -25.14 10.87 25.61
C VAL A 150 -25.61 9.80 26.60
N PRO A 151 -26.13 8.61 26.19
CA PRO A 151 -25.89 7.90 24.93
C PRO A 151 -27.04 7.94 23.91
N THR A 152 -28.03 8.83 24.05
CA THR A 152 -29.23 8.82 23.20
C THR A 152 -29.03 9.44 21.80
N VAL A 153 -27.84 9.97 21.53
CA VAL A 153 -27.46 10.48 20.20
C VAL A 153 -27.28 9.34 19.20
N ARG A 154 -27.87 9.48 18.02
CA ARG A 154 -27.62 8.63 16.85
C ARG A 154 -27.08 9.46 15.70
N LEU A 155 -26.22 8.83 14.92
CA LEU A 155 -25.63 9.40 13.72
C LEU A 155 -26.08 8.60 12.51
N THR A 156 -26.55 9.30 11.48
CA THR A 156 -26.77 8.74 10.15
C THR A 156 -25.75 9.36 9.20
N VAL A 157 -24.81 8.55 8.73
CA VAL A 157 -23.73 8.99 7.84
C VAL A 157 -24.00 8.48 6.44
N THR A 158 -24.05 9.38 5.46
CA THR A 158 -24.31 9.06 4.05
C THR A 158 -23.15 9.50 3.18
N SER A 159 -22.68 8.63 2.28
CA SER A 159 -21.67 8.99 1.29
C SER A 159 -22.33 9.73 0.12
N GLU A 160 -21.95 10.97 -0.14
CA GLU A 160 -22.54 11.81 -1.18
C GLU A 160 -21.82 11.67 -2.54
N ALA A 161 -20.55 11.23 -2.51
CA ALA A 161 -19.68 11.20 -3.68
C ALA A 161 -19.08 9.81 -3.97
N GLY A 162 -18.69 9.63 -5.24
CA GLY A 162 -17.94 8.48 -5.72
C GLY A 162 -18.75 7.20 -5.98
N PRO A 163 -18.06 6.09 -6.34
CA PRO A 163 -18.63 4.75 -6.50
C PRO A 163 -19.45 4.25 -5.30
N GLY A 164 -19.18 4.81 -4.12
CA GLY A 164 -19.86 4.50 -2.87
C GLY A 164 -21.06 5.38 -2.54
N ARG A 165 -21.49 6.24 -3.46
CA ARG A 165 -22.59 7.18 -3.25
C ARG A 165 -23.86 6.48 -2.76
N ASP A 166 -24.62 7.20 -1.94
CA ASP A 166 -25.88 6.79 -1.30
C ASP A 166 -25.74 5.60 -0.32
N GLN A 167 -24.50 5.22 0.05
CA GLN A 167 -24.28 4.31 1.16
C GLN A 167 -24.65 5.01 2.46
N VAL A 168 -25.71 4.52 3.11
CA VAL A 168 -26.15 5.01 4.42
C VAL A 168 -25.67 4.05 5.50
N ARG A 169 -25.10 4.61 6.57
CA ARG A 169 -24.73 3.91 7.78
C ARG A 169 -25.34 4.61 8.99
N LYS A 170 -25.85 3.83 9.95
CA LYS A 170 -26.43 4.34 11.19
C LYS A 170 -25.69 3.73 12.37
N GLY A 171 -25.44 4.53 13.39
CA GLY A 171 -24.69 4.12 14.57
C GLY A 171 -24.80 5.14 15.68
N VAL A 172 -24.08 4.89 16.77
CA VAL A 172 -23.91 5.82 17.88
C VAL A 172 -22.53 6.50 17.80
N PRO A 173 -22.32 7.62 18.53
CA PRO A 173 -20.98 8.19 18.67
C PRO A 173 -19.98 7.13 19.15
N GLY A 174 -18.80 7.11 18.53
CA GLY A 174 -17.75 6.12 18.75
C GLY A 174 -17.80 4.88 17.84
N ASP A 175 -18.91 4.64 17.13
CA ASP A 175 -18.98 3.55 16.16
C ASP A 175 -18.12 3.83 14.92
N GLU A 176 -17.55 2.77 14.36
CA GLU A 176 -16.82 2.83 13.09
C GLU A 176 -17.79 2.70 11.89
N PHE A 177 -17.79 3.70 11.02
CA PHE A 177 -18.55 3.74 9.79
C PHE A 177 -17.63 3.45 8.60
N SER A 178 -17.89 2.35 7.89
CA SER A 178 -17.09 1.93 6.74
C SER A 178 -17.83 2.13 5.41
N PHE A 179 -17.12 2.74 4.46
CA PHE A 179 -17.60 3.12 3.13
C PHE A 179 -16.63 2.64 2.05
N THR A 180 -17.17 1.95 1.04
CA THR A 180 -16.40 1.62 -0.16
C THR A 180 -16.33 2.84 -1.07
N LEU A 181 -15.15 3.40 -1.31
CA LEU A 181 -14.93 4.56 -2.18
C LEU A 181 -14.67 4.16 -3.64
N GLY A 182 -14.21 2.93 -3.88
CA GLY A 182 -13.73 2.50 -5.19
C GLY A 182 -12.34 3.06 -5.53
N ARG A 183 -11.76 2.59 -6.64
CA ARG A 183 -10.36 2.89 -6.98
C ARG A 183 -10.18 4.35 -7.44
N GLY A 184 -9.22 5.05 -6.83
CA GLY A 184 -8.77 6.37 -7.29
C GLY A 184 -9.55 7.58 -6.77
N ALA A 185 -10.45 7.40 -5.79
CA ALA A 185 -11.17 8.51 -5.17
C ALA A 185 -10.21 9.39 -4.33
N ARG A 186 -10.08 10.66 -4.71
CA ARG A 186 -9.23 11.65 -4.02
C ARG A 186 -10.00 12.61 -3.12
N GLU A 187 -11.30 12.69 -3.33
CA GLU A 187 -12.21 13.55 -2.59
C GLU A 187 -13.40 12.72 -2.14
N VAL A 188 -13.70 12.81 -0.85
CA VAL A 188 -14.83 12.10 -0.22
C VAL A 188 -15.65 13.13 0.52
N GLU A 189 -16.95 13.04 0.32
CA GLU A 189 -17.95 13.89 0.96
C GLU A 189 -18.97 12.99 1.65
N LEU A 190 -19.13 13.19 2.96
CA LEU A 190 -20.08 12.47 3.79
C LEU A 190 -21.05 13.48 4.41
N SER A 191 -22.34 13.22 4.36
CA SER A 191 -23.34 13.94 5.14
C SER A 191 -23.60 13.20 6.45
N VAL A 192 -23.49 13.90 7.57
CA VAL A 192 -23.69 13.35 8.92
C VAL A 192 -24.92 14.01 9.52
N LEU A 193 -26.03 13.29 9.56
CA LEU A 193 -27.27 13.70 10.21
C LEU A 193 -27.23 13.30 11.68
N LEU A 194 -27.44 14.27 12.56
CA LEU A 194 -27.51 14.11 14.00
C LEU A 194 -28.97 13.89 14.45
N GLU A 195 -29.24 12.78 15.12
CA GLU A 195 -30.52 12.53 15.79
C GLU A 195 -30.29 12.55 17.31
N ALA A 196 -30.87 13.52 18.01
CA ALA A 196 -30.72 13.70 19.46
C ALA A 196 -32.07 14.01 20.13
N GLU A 197 -32.12 13.96 21.46
CA GLU A 197 -33.31 14.39 22.19
C GLU A 197 -33.50 15.92 22.10
N ALA A 198 -34.75 16.38 22.29
CA ALA A 198 -35.06 17.80 22.24
C ALA A 198 -34.33 18.57 23.34
N GLY A 199 -33.66 19.66 22.99
CA GLY A 199 -32.89 20.49 23.91
C GLY A 199 -31.45 20.03 24.14
N CYS A 200 -30.98 19.03 23.40
CA CYS A 200 -29.58 18.63 23.41
C CYS A 200 -28.73 19.40 22.40
N GLU A 201 -27.74 20.12 22.92
CA GLU A 201 -26.73 20.84 22.16
C GLU A 201 -25.39 20.10 22.28
N VAL A 202 -24.83 19.70 21.13
CA VAL A 202 -23.61 18.89 21.09
C VAL A 202 -22.60 19.41 20.09
N ASN A 203 -21.33 19.07 20.32
CA ASN A 203 -20.23 19.31 19.41
C ASN A 203 -19.84 17.97 18.77
N LEU A 204 -19.91 17.89 17.44
CA LEU A 204 -19.44 16.75 16.66
C LEU A 204 -17.95 16.93 16.35
N SER A 205 -17.17 15.86 16.51
CA SER A 205 -15.77 15.81 16.12
C SER A 205 -15.45 14.46 15.47
N VAL A 206 -14.34 14.39 14.75
CA VAL A 206 -13.84 13.14 14.17
C VAL A 206 -12.92 12.48 15.20
N ALA A 207 -13.31 11.31 15.69
CA ALA A 207 -12.48 10.53 16.62
C ALA A 207 -11.30 9.88 15.91
N SER A 208 -11.58 9.27 14.76
CA SER A 208 -10.60 8.58 13.94
C SER A 208 -11.08 8.49 12.49
N ALA A 209 -10.15 8.51 11.54
CA ALA A 209 -10.44 8.22 10.14
C ALA A 209 -9.23 7.57 9.48
N TYR A 210 -9.45 6.45 8.80
CA TYR A 210 -8.43 5.66 8.15
C TYR A 210 -8.86 5.27 6.74
N LEU A 211 -7.88 5.28 5.83
CA LEU A 211 -8.04 4.78 4.47
C LEU A 211 -7.34 3.42 4.32
N ASP A 212 -8.07 2.44 3.79
CA ASP A 212 -7.62 1.06 3.56
C ASP A 212 -8.06 0.54 2.17
N ASP A 213 -7.44 -0.55 1.71
CA ASP A 213 -7.74 -1.17 0.41
C ASP A 213 -8.68 -2.38 0.48
#